data_AF-A0AAD4VYT3-F1
#
_entry.id   AF-A0AAD4VYT3-F1
#
_cell.length_a   1.000
_cell.length_b   1.000
_cell.length_c   1.000
_cell.angle_alpha   90.00
_cell.angle_beta   90.00
_cell.angle_gamma   90.00
#
_symmetry.space_group_name_H-M   'P 1'
#
loop_
_entity.id
_entity.type
_entity.pdbx_description
1 polymer ?
#
loop_
_entity_poly.entity_id
_entity_poly.type
_entity_poly.pdbx_seq_one_letter_code
_entity_poly.pdbx_strand_id
1 'polypeptide(L)'
;MKIQLELQVTHQLMHLQFLMGRILSSLQMMKRCHKKPKPMILLPLKKKSEQEGKLIATSYCPKKCREAIVRYIILDEQPFRVVVGEGFRDMLRVFEPRLQVPYRVTIERDFLKLYKKEKIKLKDYLVANRQRVSLTADTWSSHQNLNYMCLTAHYIDVQWRLHKKILNFRTIVNDKGDTIGRAIATCLLEWGIDKVLTVTVDNATSNDHAGTCCQTK
;
A
#
# COMPACT_ATOMS: atom_id res chain seq x y z
N MET A 1 -6.96 28.14 19.01
CA MET A 1 -6.73 28.08 17.54
C MET A 1 -5.65 27.08 17.08
N LYS A 2 -4.81 26.50 17.97
CA LYS A 2 -3.81 25.47 17.60
C LYS A 2 -4.32 24.01 17.65
N ILE A 3 -5.50 23.76 18.23
CA ILE A 3 -6.05 22.41 18.44
C ILE A 3 -6.97 21.97 17.28
N GLN A 4 -7.54 22.90 16.50
CA GLN A 4 -8.35 22.58 15.31
C GLN A 4 -7.49 22.19 14.08
N LEU A 5 -6.24 22.65 14.00
CA LEU A 5 -5.33 22.26 12.91
C LEU A 5 -4.76 20.84 13.08
N GLU A 6 -4.64 20.33 14.31
CA GLU A 6 -4.16 18.95 14.55
C GLU A 6 -5.24 17.88 14.31
N LEU A 7 -6.53 18.22 14.42
CA LEU A 7 -7.63 17.31 14.05
C LEU A 7 -7.82 17.20 12.53
N GLN A 8 -7.48 18.22 11.74
CA GLN A 8 -7.66 18.19 10.29
C GLN A 8 -6.56 17.39 9.58
N VAL A 9 -5.33 17.41 10.10
CA VAL A 9 -4.23 16.58 9.58
C VAL A 9 -4.43 15.10 9.95
N THR A 10 -5.05 14.80 11.09
CA THR A 10 -5.31 13.42 11.51
C THR A 10 -6.50 12.78 10.76
N HIS A 11 -7.51 13.55 10.35
CA HIS A 11 -8.60 13.01 9.52
C HIS A 11 -8.17 12.78 8.06
N GLN A 12 -7.32 13.65 7.50
CA GLN A 12 -6.71 13.43 6.18
C GLN A 12 -5.69 12.29 6.18
N LEU A 13 -4.90 12.13 7.25
CA LEU A 13 -4.02 10.96 7.41
C LEU A 13 -4.79 9.68 7.71
N MET A 14 -5.99 9.70 8.29
CA MET A 14 -6.83 8.51 8.41
C MET A 14 -7.44 8.09 7.07
N HIS A 15 -7.87 9.03 6.21
CA HIS A 15 -8.28 8.70 4.85
C HIS A 15 -7.11 8.21 3.98
N LEU A 16 -5.93 8.83 4.11
CA LEU A 16 -4.70 8.32 3.53
C LEU A 16 -4.23 7.03 4.19
N GLN A 17 -4.49 6.72 5.45
CA GLN A 17 -4.17 5.41 6.05
C GLN A 17 -5.12 4.31 5.57
N PHE A 18 -6.40 4.63 5.39
CA PHE A 18 -7.38 3.70 4.85
C PHE A 18 -7.10 3.39 3.37
N LEU A 19 -6.66 4.39 2.59
CA LEU A 19 -6.22 4.20 1.21
C LEU A 19 -4.77 3.70 1.09
N MET A 20 -3.86 4.07 1.99
CA MET A 20 -2.47 3.56 2.01
C MET A 20 -2.37 2.13 2.54
N GLY A 21 -3.28 1.71 3.43
CA GLY A 21 -3.51 0.31 3.79
C GLY A 21 -3.94 -0.50 2.57
N ARG A 22 -4.81 0.05 1.71
CA ARG A 22 -5.13 -0.51 0.39
C ARG A 22 -3.95 -0.50 -0.59
N ILE A 23 -3.09 0.53 -0.56
CA ILE A 23 -1.86 0.64 -1.37
C ILE A 23 -0.81 -0.37 -0.94
N LEU A 24 -0.66 -0.65 0.35
CA LEU A 24 0.33 -1.60 0.84
C LEU A 24 -0.16 -3.05 0.84
N SER A 25 -1.45 -3.30 1.07
CA SER A 25 -2.03 -4.61 0.75
C SER A 25 -1.94 -4.92 -0.74
N SER A 26 -1.97 -3.89 -1.60
CA SER A 26 -1.64 -4.05 -3.02
C SER A 26 -0.16 -4.36 -3.25
N LEU A 27 0.79 -3.77 -2.51
CA LEU A 27 2.23 -3.88 -2.79
C LEU A 27 2.83 -5.30 -2.65
N GLN A 28 2.32 -6.22 -1.79
CA GLN A 28 2.42 -7.68 -2.03
C GLN A 28 1.69 -8.57 -0.99
N MET A 29 1.01 -9.62 -1.50
CA MET A 29 0.67 -10.92 -0.87
C MET A 29 -0.62 -11.07 -0.03
N MET A 30 -1.78 -11.19 -0.67
CA MET A 30 -2.69 -12.36 -0.57
C MET A 30 -4.06 -12.04 -1.19
N LYS A 31 -4.60 -12.99 -1.96
CA LYS A 31 -5.96 -12.95 -2.49
C LYS A 31 -6.95 -12.80 -1.32
N ARG A 32 -7.73 -11.72 -1.25
CA ARG A 32 -9.04 -11.74 -0.59
C ARG A 32 -9.98 -12.58 -1.46
N CYS A 33 -9.91 -13.90 -1.28
CA CYS A 33 -10.89 -14.82 -1.84
C CYS A 33 -12.16 -14.69 -1.00
N HIS A 34 -13.26 -14.19 -1.59
CA HIS A 34 -14.58 -14.25 -0.98
C HIS A 34 -15.00 -15.73 -0.89
N LYS A 35 -14.66 -16.40 0.22
CA LYS A 35 -15.24 -17.71 0.57
C LYS A 35 -16.19 -17.49 1.74
N LYS A 36 -17.41 -18.01 1.60
CA LYS A 36 -18.48 -18.02 2.62
C LYS A 36 -17.90 -18.44 4.00
N PRO A 37 -18.43 -17.90 5.13
CA PRO A 37 -17.91 -18.21 6.45
C PRO A 37 -18.06 -19.71 6.70
N LYS A 38 -16.91 -20.41 6.80
CA LYS A 38 -16.87 -21.77 7.35
C LYS A 38 -16.79 -21.66 8.86
N PRO A 39 -17.40 -22.62 9.61
CA PRO A 39 -17.26 -22.66 11.06
C PRO A 39 -15.79 -22.62 11.45
N MET A 40 -15.49 -21.92 12.53
CA MET A 40 -14.15 -21.67 13.04
C MET A 40 -13.50 -22.99 13.49
N ILE A 41 -12.96 -23.72 12.52
CA ILE A 41 -12.04 -24.82 12.74
C ILE A 41 -10.68 -24.16 12.84
N LEU A 42 -10.05 -24.32 14.01
CA LEU A 42 -8.66 -23.94 14.29
C LEU A 42 -7.79 -24.44 13.12
N LEU A 43 -7.34 -23.53 12.26
CA LEU A 43 -6.52 -23.91 11.11
C LEU A 43 -5.14 -24.34 11.63
N PRO A 44 -4.71 -25.61 11.40
CA PRO A 44 -3.38 -26.02 11.78
C PRO A 44 -2.36 -25.16 11.02
N LEU A 45 -1.36 -24.66 11.74
CA LEU A 45 -0.17 -24.06 11.16
C LEU A 45 0.34 -24.96 10.02
N LYS A 46 0.56 -24.37 8.84
CA LYS A 46 1.12 -25.06 7.67
C LYS A 46 2.33 -25.90 8.11
N LYS A 47 2.21 -27.22 8.09
CA LYS A 47 3.34 -28.14 8.25
C LYS A 47 4.37 -27.79 7.18
N LYS A 48 5.50 -27.21 7.59
CA LYS A 48 6.74 -27.37 6.84
C LYS A 48 7.06 -28.86 6.86
N SER A 49 7.47 -29.39 5.72
CA SER A 49 7.99 -30.74 5.52
C SER A 49 8.79 -31.22 6.74
N GLU A 50 8.57 -32.47 7.13
CA GLU A 50 9.27 -33.18 8.20
C GLU A 50 10.77 -32.89 8.16
N GLN A 51 11.20 -31.99 9.03
CA GLN A 51 12.56 -31.91 9.53
C GLN A 51 12.40 -31.93 11.05
N GLU A 52 12.87 -33.02 11.64
CA GLU A 52 12.83 -33.31 13.07
C GLU A 52 13.24 -32.11 13.92
N GLY A 53 12.42 -31.80 14.93
CA GLY A 53 12.83 -31.41 16.28
C GLY A 53 13.90 -30.33 16.49
N LYS A 54 14.25 -29.49 15.51
CA LYS A 54 15.27 -28.45 15.70
C LYS A 54 14.70 -27.34 16.58
N LEU A 55 15.08 -27.34 17.86
CA LEU A 55 14.85 -26.21 18.76
C LEU A 55 15.52 -24.96 18.14
N ILE A 56 14.71 -24.00 17.71
CA ILE A 56 15.21 -22.71 17.23
C ILE A 56 15.26 -21.79 18.44
N ALA A 57 16.46 -21.55 18.96
CA ALA A 57 16.66 -20.52 19.96
C ALA A 57 16.32 -19.15 19.34
N THR A 58 15.22 -18.54 19.76
CA THR A 58 14.85 -17.18 19.35
C THR A 58 15.34 -16.19 20.39
N SER A 59 16.32 -15.37 20.04
CA SER A 59 16.78 -14.27 20.89
C SER A 59 15.92 -13.02 20.70
N TYR A 60 15.74 -12.27 21.80
CA TYR A 60 15.07 -10.97 21.75
C TYR A 60 15.87 -10.00 20.88
N CYS A 61 15.15 -9.33 19.98
CA CYS A 61 15.72 -8.34 19.08
C CYS A 61 14.75 -7.17 18.96
N PRO A 62 15.05 -5.99 19.56
CA PRO A 62 14.18 -4.82 19.50
C PRO A 62 13.79 -4.43 18.07
N LYS A 63 14.73 -4.59 17.12
CA LYS A 63 14.49 -4.32 15.70
C LYS A 63 13.43 -5.23 15.10
N LYS A 64 13.47 -6.54 15.40
CA LYS A 64 12.45 -7.50 14.91
C LYS A 64 11.07 -7.20 15.50
N CYS A 65 11.00 -6.87 16.78
CA CYS A 65 9.74 -6.47 17.42
C CYS A 65 9.15 -5.21 16.75
N ARG A 66 10.00 -4.21 16.48
CA ARG A 66 9.56 -2.97 15.81
C ARG A 66 9.09 -3.23 14.37
N GLU A 67 9.79 -4.07 13.62
CA GLU A 67 9.36 -4.51 12.29
C GLU A 67 8.02 -5.26 12.36
N ALA A 68 7.80 -6.08 13.39
CA ALA A 68 6.51 -6.77 13.60
C ALA A 68 5.36 -5.79 13.87
N ILE A 69 5.58 -4.73 14.66
CA ILE A 69 4.57 -3.68 14.88
C ILE A 69 4.22 -2.97 13.57
N VAL A 70 5.22 -2.60 12.76
CA VAL A 70 4.98 -1.98 11.44
C VAL A 70 4.19 -2.93 10.54
N ARG A 71 4.52 -4.23 10.54
CA ARG A 71 3.77 -5.23 9.76
C ARG A 71 2.34 -5.38 10.25
N TYR A 72 2.10 -5.40 11.55
CA TYR A 72 0.75 -5.41 12.13
C TYR A 72 -0.06 -4.21 11.63
N ILE A 73 0.50 -3.01 11.71
CA ILE A 73 -0.16 -1.78 11.25
C ILE A 73 -0.53 -1.86 9.77
N ILE A 74 0.36 -2.41 8.94
CA ILE A 74 0.14 -2.55 7.50
C ILE A 74 -0.92 -3.60 7.18
N LEU A 75 -0.80 -4.80 7.76
CA LEU A 75 -1.66 -5.94 7.45
C LEU A 75 -3.09 -5.75 7.96
N ASP A 76 -3.22 -5.16 9.13
CA ASP A 76 -4.49 -4.97 9.81
C ASP A 76 -5.05 -3.57 9.58
N GLU A 77 -4.44 -2.80 8.67
CA GLU A 77 -4.84 -1.45 8.24
C GLU A 77 -5.07 -0.50 9.44
N GLN A 78 -4.24 -0.61 10.47
CA GLN A 78 -4.38 0.17 11.70
C GLN A 78 -3.85 1.59 11.52
N PRO A 79 -4.41 2.58 12.24
CA PRO A 79 -3.81 3.90 12.28
C PRO A 79 -2.47 3.85 13.03
N PHE A 80 -1.47 4.63 12.60
CA PHE A 80 -0.20 4.75 13.32
C PHE A 80 -0.37 5.19 14.78
N ARG A 81 -1.50 5.83 15.11
CA ARG A 81 -1.85 6.21 16.49
C ARG A 81 -2.02 5.01 17.42
N VAL A 82 -2.25 3.80 16.91
CA VAL A 82 -2.43 2.59 17.73
C VAL A 82 -1.30 2.39 18.74
N VAL A 83 -0.06 2.76 18.39
CA VAL A 83 1.12 2.62 19.27
C VAL A 83 1.13 3.58 20.47
N VAL A 84 0.25 4.57 20.47
CA VAL A 84 0.03 5.51 21.57
C VAL A 84 -1.04 5.01 22.53
N GLY A 85 -1.96 4.14 22.07
CA GLY A 85 -3.07 3.64 22.87
C GLY A 85 -2.58 2.80 24.06
N GLU A 86 -3.15 3.05 25.23
CA GLU A 86 -2.77 2.38 26.48
C GLU A 86 -2.97 0.87 26.40
N GLY A 87 -4.13 0.40 25.93
CA GLY A 87 -4.40 -1.03 25.78
C GLY A 87 -3.40 -1.76 24.86
N PHE A 88 -2.95 -1.12 23.78
CA PHE A 88 -1.92 -1.71 22.91
C PHE A 88 -0.57 -1.80 23.63
N ARG A 89 -0.21 -0.78 24.42
CA ARG A 89 1.02 -0.76 25.20
C ARG A 89 1.01 -1.79 26.32
N ASP A 90 -0.10 -1.91 27.04
CA ASP A 90 -0.25 -2.88 28.12
C ASP A 90 -0.20 -4.32 27.59
N MET A 91 -0.85 -4.59 26.46
CA MET A 91 -0.72 -5.86 25.76
C MET A 91 0.75 -6.18 25.41
N LEU A 92 1.48 -5.24 24.82
CA LEU A 92 2.90 -5.45 24.47
C LEU A 92 3.80 -5.64 25.69
N ARG A 93 3.51 -4.98 26.81
CA ARG A 93 4.23 -5.18 28.09
C ARG A 93 4.06 -6.58 28.63
N VAL A 94 2.88 -7.19 28.49
CA VAL A 94 2.63 -8.57 28.88
C VAL A 94 3.35 -9.54 27.95
N PHE A 95 3.35 -9.29 26.64
CA PHE A 95 3.98 -10.19 25.66
C PHE A 95 5.51 -10.14 25.67
N GLU A 96 6.12 -8.96 25.78
CA GLU A 96 7.57 -8.80 25.88
C GLU A 96 7.89 -7.58 26.75
N PRO A 97 8.09 -7.77 28.06
CA PRO A 97 8.35 -6.69 29.01
C PRO A 97 9.60 -5.86 28.69
N ARG A 98 10.57 -6.42 27.94
CA ARG A 98 11.80 -5.70 27.55
C ARG A 98 11.59 -4.77 26.35
N LEU A 99 10.44 -4.86 25.67
CA LEU A 99 10.14 -4.05 24.51
C LEU A 99 9.75 -2.63 24.91
N GLN A 100 10.61 -1.68 24.57
CA GLN A 100 10.25 -0.28 24.61
C GLN A 100 9.37 0.05 23.41
N VAL A 101 8.09 0.34 23.65
CA VAL A 101 7.13 0.65 22.59
C VAL A 101 7.57 1.93 21.87
N PRO A 102 7.79 1.88 20.54
CA PRO A 102 8.29 3.02 19.78
C PRO A 102 7.26 4.14 19.70
N TYR A 103 7.75 5.38 19.60
CA TYR A 103 6.92 6.55 19.29
C TYR A 103 6.32 6.45 17.88
N ARG A 104 5.17 7.12 17.68
CA ARG A 104 4.46 7.20 16.40
C ARG A 104 5.38 7.61 15.24
N VAL A 105 6.20 8.64 15.44
CA VAL A 105 7.12 9.18 14.42
C VAL A 105 8.19 8.14 14.00
N THR A 106 8.63 7.30 14.95
CA THR A 106 9.58 6.23 14.65
C THR A 106 8.95 5.16 13.77
N ILE A 107 7.70 4.79 14.06
CA ILE A 107 6.92 3.84 13.26
C ILE A 107 6.66 4.38 11.86
N GLU A 108 6.26 5.66 11.73
CA GLU A 108 6.07 6.32 10.44
C GLU A 108 7.36 6.28 9.59
N ARG A 109 8.51 6.57 10.21
CA ARG A 109 9.81 6.50 9.52
C ARG A 109 10.15 5.10 9.05
N ASP A 110 9.92 4.09 9.88
CA ASP A 110 10.23 2.69 9.52
C ASP A 110 9.27 2.14 8.46
N PHE A 111 8.00 2.52 8.52
CA PHE A 111 7.02 2.29 7.46
C PHE A 111 7.50 2.88 6.13
N LEU A 112 7.94 4.14 6.12
CA LEU A 112 8.43 4.78 4.89
C LEU A 112 9.67 4.09 4.32
N LYS A 113 10.58 3.63 5.18
CA LYS A 113 11.74 2.83 4.75
C LYS A 113 11.31 1.52 4.10
N LEU A 114 10.35 0.82 4.71
CA LEU A 114 9.81 -0.42 4.16
C LEU A 114 9.11 -0.18 2.82
N TYR A 115 8.27 0.85 2.73
CA TYR A 115 7.61 1.25 1.48
C TYR A 115 8.62 1.53 0.37
N LYS A 116 9.66 2.34 0.63
CA LYS A 116 10.70 2.65 -0.38
C LYS A 116 11.41 1.38 -0.85
N LYS A 117 11.74 0.48 0.08
CA LYS A 117 12.38 -0.80 -0.25
C LYS A 117 11.49 -1.67 -1.15
N GLU A 118 10.20 -1.82 -0.81
CA GLU A 118 9.28 -2.62 -1.62
C GLU A 118 8.95 -1.95 -2.97
N LYS A 119 8.89 -0.61 -3.02
CA LYS A 119 8.73 0.14 -4.27
C LYS A 119 9.89 -0.13 -5.23
N ILE A 120 11.14 -0.08 -4.75
CA ILE A 120 12.32 -0.37 -5.57
C ILE A 120 12.26 -1.79 -6.11
N LYS A 121 12.01 -2.80 -5.27
CA LYS A 121 11.88 -4.19 -5.72
C LYS A 121 10.81 -4.38 -6.79
N LEU A 122 9.64 -3.76 -6.62
CA LEU A 122 8.57 -3.85 -7.61
C LEU A 122 8.97 -3.16 -8.91
N LYS A 123 9.59 -1.99 -8.83
CA LYS A 123 10.12 -1.28 -10.01
C LYS A 123 11.13 -2.15 -10.76
N ASP A 124 12.12 -2.68 -10.06
CA ASP A 124 13.15 -3.54 -10.65
C ASP A 124 12.52 -4.77 -11.31
N TYR A 125 11.52 -5.38 -10.68
CA TYR A 125 10.77 -6.51 -11.25
C TYR A 125 10.04 -6.12 -12.55
N LEU A 126 9.34 -4.98 -12.57
CA LEU A 126 8.58 -4.54 -13.75
C LEU A 126 9.52 -4.23 -14.93
N VAL A 127 10.65 -3.58 -14.65
CA VAL A 127 11.65 -3.20 -15.66
C VAL A 127 12.39 -4.43 -16.18
N ALA A 128 12.92 -5.28 -15.30
CA ALA A 128 13.71 -6.45 -15.68
C ALA A 128 12.92 -7.44 -16.56
N ASN A 129 11.62 -7.60 -16.27
CA ASN A 129 10.75 -8.48 -17.05
C ASN A 129 10.08 -7.78 -18.26
N ARG A 130 10.36 -6.47 -18.47
CA ARG A 130 9.67 -5.62 -19.46
C ARG A 130 8.15 -5.84 -19.44
N GLN A 131 7.60 -5.81 -18.23
CA GLN A 131 6.23 -6.23 -17.96
C GLN A 131 5.23 -5.35 -18.72
N ARG A 132 4.32 -5.98 -19.46
CA ARG A 132 3.17 -5.26 -20.03
C ARG A 132 2.14 -5.01 -18.93
N VAL A 133 1.69 -3.76 -18.79
CA VAL A 133 0.73 -3.36 -17.74
C VAL A 133 -0.52 -2.72 -18.33
N SER A 134 -1.68 -2.98 -17.74
CA SER A 134 -2.90 -2.20 -17.92
C SER A 134 -3.07 -1.26 -16.73
N LEU A 135 -3.46 -0.02 -16.96
CA LEU A 135 -3.61 0.99 -15.93
C LEU A 135 -5.08 1.32 -15.69
N THR A 136 -5.45 1.48 -14.43
CA THR A 136 -6.72 2.11 -14.03
C THR A 136 -6.38 3.39 -13.27
N ALA A 137 -6.84 4.55 -13.75
CA ALA A 137 -6.79 5.81 -13.05
C ALA A 137 -8.17 6.09 -12.43
N ASP A 138 -8.18 6.26 -11.11
CA ASP A 138 -9.37 6.60 -10.31
C ASP A 138 -9.18 8.02 -9.78
N THR A 139 -10.16 8.90 -10.02
CA THR A 139 -10.13 10.30 -9.59
C THR A 139 -11.34 10.69 -8.76
N TRP A 140 -11.10 11.44 -7.69
CA TRP A 140 -12.18 11.93 -6.82
C TRP A 140 -11.83 13.26 -6.18
N SER A 141 -12.86 14.07 -5.93
CA SER A 141 -12.77 15.31 -5.17
C SER A 141 -13.16 15.05 -3.72
N SER A 142 -12.39 15.60 -2.78
CA SER A 142 -12.77 15.62 -1.37
C SER A 142 -13.72 16.77 -1.06
N HIS A 143 -14.40 16.68 0.09
CA HIS A 143 -15.23 17.78 0.64
C HIS A 143 -14.48 19.10 0.84
N GLN A 144 -13.15 19.09 0.83
CA GLN A 144 -12.29 20.27 0.95
C GLN A 144 -11.83 20.79 -0.43
N ASN A 145 -12.47 20.37 -1.51
CA ASN A 145 -12.14 20.71 -2.89
C ASN A 145 -10.70 20.33 -3.30
N LEU A 146 -10.12 19.32 -2.65
CA LEU A 146 -8.86 18.71 -3.11
C LEU A 146 -9.17 17.54 -4.04
N ASN A 147 -8.58 17.55 -5.23
CA ASN A 147 -8.70 16.47 -6.20
C ASN A 147 -7.58 15.45 -6.00
N TYR A 148 -7.93 14.18 -5.95
CA TYR A 148 -7.02 13.06 -5.79
C TYR A 148 -7.05 12.16 -7.01
N MET A 149 -5.93 11.49 -7.24
CA MET A 149 -5.77 10.47 -8.27
C MET A 149 -5.05 9.26 -7.69
N CYS A 150 -5.61 8.07 -7.93
CA CYS A 150 -4.97 6.78 -7.70
C CYS A 150 -4.68 6.11 -9.05
N LEU A 151 -3.41 5.84 -9.34
CA LEU A 151 -3.01 5.08 -10.50
C LEU A 151 -2.65 3.66 -10.09
N THR A 152 -3.41 2.68 -10.59
CA THR A 152 -3.17 1.26 -10.33
C THR A 152 -2.74 0.55 -11.60
N ALA A 153 -1.66 -0.22 -11.52
CA ALA A 153 -1.22 -1.13 -12.57
C ALA A 153 -1.73 -2.56 -12.32
N HIS A 154 -2.14 -3.20 -13.42
CA HIS A 154 -2.59 -4.57 -13.48
C HIS A 154 -1.70 -5.33 -14.46
N TYR A 155 -1.17 -6.47 -14.06
CA TYR A 155 -0.30 -7.28 -14.91
C TYR A 155 -0.38 -8.77 -14.54
N ILE A 156 -0.03 -9.64 -15.48
CA ILE A 156 0.00 -11.09 -15.28
C ILE A 156 1.46 -11.53 -15.18
N ASP A 157 1.81 -12.29 -14.13
CA ASP A 157 3.15 -12.84 -13.94
C ASP A 157 3.38 -14.14 -14.76
N VAL A 158 4.61 -14.65 -14.72
CA VAL A 158 5.00 -15.89 -15.42
C VAL A 158 4.28 -17.13 -14.89
N GLN A 159 3.71 -17.08 -13.69
CA GLN A 159 2.85 -18.12 -13.12
C GLN A 159 1.37 -17.91 -13.45
N TRP A 160 1.06 -17.04 -14.41
CA TRP A 160 -0.30 -16.72 -14.86
C TRP A 160 -1.18 -16.16 -13.75
N ARG A 161 -0.61 -15.36 -12.84
CA ARG A 161 -1.36 -14.71 -11.76
C ARG A 161 -1.52 -13.23 -12.05
N LEU A 162 -2.77 -12.77 -12.00
CA LEU A 162 -3.10 -11.37 -12.05
C LEU A 162 -2.64 -10.67 -10.76
N HIS A 163 -1.82 -9.64 -10.91
CA HIS A 163 -1.38 -8.73 -9.87
C HIS A 163 -2.00 -7.36 -10.07
N LYS A 164 -2.41 -6.74 -8.97
CA LYS A 164 -2.91 -5.36 -8.89
C LYS A 164 -2.01 -4.58 -7.95
N LYS A 165 -1.35 -3.53 -8.44
CA LYS A 165 -0.38 -2.70 -7.70
C LYS A 165 -0.70 -1.23 -7.84
N ILE A 166 -0.81 -0.51 -6.73
CA ILE A 166 -0.94 0.95 -6.80
C ILE A 166 0.44 1.56 -7.04
N LEU A 167 0.59 2.27 -8.17
CA LEU A 167 1.84 2.91 -8.57
C LEU A 167 1.97 4.31 -7.98
N ASN A 168 0.86 5.05 -7.92
CA ASN A 168 0.86 6.43 -7.46
C ASN A 168 -0.47 6.77 -6.81
N PHE A 169 -0.38 7.56 -5.74
CA PHE A 169 -1.51 8.18 -5.07
C PHE A 169 -1.09 9.62 -4.77
N ARG A 170 -1.77 10.59 -5.39
CA ARG A 170 -1.37 11.99 -5.31
C ARG A 170 -2.55 12.92 -5.47
N THR A 171 -2.36 14.16 -5.04
CA THR A 171 -3.27 15.23 -5.38
C THR A 171 -3.01 15.71 -6.80
N ILE A 172 -4.07 16.12 -7.49
CA ILE A 172 -4.02 16.75 -8.82
C ILE A 172 -4.70 18.12 -8.74
N VAL A 173 -4.35 19.01 -9.66
CA VAL A 173 -4.91 20.38 -9.66
C VAL A 173 -6.39 20.35 -10.05
N ASN A 174 -6.74 19.53 -11.04
CA ASN A 174 -8.09 19.33 -11.55
C ASN A 174 -8.21 17.94 -12.18
N ASP A 175 -9.43 17.50 -12.41
CA ASP A 175 -9.86 16.25 -13.04
C ASP A 175 -9.91 16.31 -14.58
N LYS A 176 -9.25 17.31 -15.18
CA LYS A 176 -9.18 17.44 -16.64
C LYS A 176 -8.26 16.39 -17.25
N GLY A 177 -8.63 15.87 -18.42
CA GLY A 177 -7.89 14.85 -19.17
C GLY A 177 -6.40 15.16 -19.34
N ASP A 178 -6.02 16.41 -19.63
CA ASP A 178 -4.62 16.82 -19.78
C ASP A 178 -3.80 16.69 -18.48
N THR A 179 -4.40 17.05 -17.35
CA THR A 179 -3.75 16.95 -16.03
C THR A 179 -3.56 15.49 -15.64
N ILE A 180 -4.57 14.66 -15.89
CA ILE A 180 -4.53 13.22 -15.66
C ILE A 180 -3.51 12.56 -16.61
N GLY A 181 -3.51 12.92 -17.89
CA GLY A 181 -2.55 12.40 -18.88
C GLY A 181 -1.10 12.70 -18.52
N ARG A 182 -0.80 13.96 -18.17
CA ARG A 182 0.53 14.33 -17.64
C ARG A 182 0.87 13.55 -16.37
N ALA A 183 -0.10 13.34 -15.50
CA ALA A 183 0.09 12.58 -14.27
C ALA A 183 0.50 11.13 -14.51
N ILE A 184 -0.19 10.46 -15.43
CA ILE A 184 0.10 9.10 -15.86
C ILE A 184 1.48 9.05 -16.52
N ALA A 185 1.78 9.97 -17.44
CA ALA A 185 3.07 10.01 -18.14
C ALA A 185 4.26 10.17 -17.18
N THR A 186 4.18 11.11 -16.22
CA THR A 186 5.22 11.27 -15.19
C THR A 186 5.37 9.99 -14.36
N CYS A 187 4.26 9.34 -14.00
CA CYS A 187 4.31 8.10 -13.25
C CYS A 187 4.99 6.97 -14.04
N LEU A 188 4.64 6.80 -15.31
CA LEU A 188 5.27 5.77 -16.17
C LEU A 188 6.78 5.99 -16.30
N LEU A 189 7.21 7.25 -16.46
CA LEU A 189 8.62 7.61 -16.49
C LEU A 189 9.34 7.28 -15.16
N GLU A 190 8.75 7.66 -14.02
CA GLU A 190 9.30 7.35 -12.69
C GLU A 190 9.46 5.85 -12.45
N TRP A 191 8.50 5.05 -12.94
CA TRP A 191 8.49 3.60 -12.80
C TRP A 191 9.30 2.87 -13.90
N GLY A 192 9.71 3.55 -14.97
CA GLY A 192 10.45 2.94 -16.07
C GLY A 192 9.61 1.96 -16.89
N ILE A 193 8.29 2.18 -16.96
CA ILE A 193 7.36 1.29 -17.68
C ILE A 193 7.23 1.79 -19.12
N ASP A 194 7.67 0.97 -20.07
CA ASP A 194 7.61 1.26 -21.52
C ASP A 194 6.38 0.66 -22.21
N LYS A 195 5.85 -0.47 -21.69
CA LYS A 195 4.76 -1.22 -22.34
C LYS A 195 3.44 -1.11 -21.58
N VAL A 196 2.61 -0.18 -22.03
CA VAL A 196 1.22 -0.04 -21.56
C VAL A 196 0.27 -0.70 -22.56
N LEU A 197 -0.59 -1.59 -22.09
CA LEU A 197 -1.59 -2.27 -22.90
C LEU A 197 -2.86 -1.41 -23.06
N THR A 198 -3.39 -0.95 -21.92
CA THR A 198 -4.60 -0.12 -21.86
C THR A 198 -4.50 0.83 -20.69
N VAL A 199 -5.17 1.98 -20.81
CA VAL A 199 -5.42 2.91 -19.71
C VAL A 199 -6.93 3.12 -19.65
N THR A 200 -7.52 2.80 -18.51
CA THR A 200 -8.92 3.10 -18.22
C THR A 200 -8.94 4.20 -17.18
N VAL A 201 -9.60 5.31 -17.50
CA VAL A 201 -9.81 6.41 -16.57
C VAL A 201 -11.27 6.36 -16.16
N ASP A 202 -11.55 6.36 -14.86
CA ASP A 202 -12.93 6.43 -14.40
C ASP A 202 -13.55 7.82 -14.68
N ASN A 203 -14.87 7.81 -14.76
CA ASN A 203 -15.70 8.80 -15.40
C ASN A 203 -15.69 10.18 -14.67
N ALA A 204 -14.84 11.10 -15.13
CA ALA A 204 -15.09 12.53 -15.06
C ALA A 204 -15.54 13.00 -16.46
N THR A 205 -16.52 13.90 -16.53
CA THR A 205 -17.25 14.38 -17.71
C THR A 205 -16.41 15.12 -18.78
N SER A 206 -15.13 14.79 -18.98
CA SER A 206 -14.18 15.51 -19.86
C SER A 206 -13.13 14.60 -20.52
N ASN A 207 -13.55 13.48 -21.12
CA ASN A 207 -12.63 12.48 -21.68
C ASN A 207 -12.44 12.49 -23.22
N ASP A 208 -12.88 13.53 -23.93
CA ASP A 208 -12.72 13.58 -25.39
C ASP A 208 -11.26 13.84 -25.87
N HIS A 209 -10.31 14.09 -24.95
CA HIS A 209 -8.93 14.45 -25.31
C HIS A 209 -7.82 13.60 -24.65
N ALA A 210 -8.14 12.72 -23.69
CA ALA A 210 -7.11 11.98 -22.94
C ALA A 210 -6.49 10.80 -23.71
N GLY A 211 -7.20 10.24 -24.69
CA GLY A 211 -6.74 9.10 -25.50
C GLY A 211 -5.59 9.42 -26.45
N THR A 212 -5.42 10.68 -26.83
CA THR A 212 -4.50 11.10 -27.91
C THR A 212 -3.05 11.27 -27.46
N CYS A 213 -2.79 11.44 -26.16
CA CYS A 213 -1.42 11.68 -25.66
C CYS A 213 -0.61 10.40 -25.44
N CYS A 214 -1.26 9.27 -25.17
CA CYS A 214 -0.57 7.98 -24.92
C CYS A 214 -0.41 7.11 -26.17
N GLN A 215 -0.84 7.58 -27.34
CA GLN A 215 -0.52 7.00 -28.64
C GLN A 215 0.54 7.87 -29.30
N THR A 216 1.81 7.56 -29.08
CA THR A 216 2.87 8.09 -29.94
C THR A 216 3.61 6.93 -30.59
N LYS A 217 3.76 7.05 -31.90
CA LYS A 217 4.86 6.57 -32.76
C LYS A 217 5.51 5.23 -32.42
#